data_AF-A0A9D5UBD5-F1
#
_entry.id   AF-A0A9D5UBD5-F1
#
_cell.length_a   1.000
_cell.length_b   1.000
_cell.length_c   1.000
_cell.angle_alpha   90.00
_cell.angle_beta   90.00
_cell.angle_gamma   90.00
#
_symmetry.space_group_name_H-M   'P 1'
#
loop_
_entity.id
_entity.type
_entity.pdbx_description
1 polymer ?
#
loop_
_entity_poly.entity_id
_entity_poly.type
_entity_poly.pdbx_seq_one_letter_code
_entity_poly.pdbx_strand_id
1 'polypeptide(L)'
;MRAPAESAVIRSAVTVTALTGKQSGNYNFSNEVIPNEAVTLTLNTAGTSASGALAVHSGGGIRPGTVSIAVTFDLSTASSSVAGTLQDNGQGGQTARRTDTGAALTVAASAINCMTGAFSITITGDAFASASATATYRVNLEGSSDIPEVDVQITTSTVETERRAIKLRYSREAADDVMAEWGFSLEPTIIQGIAAQCIAEMWVYATVASTFSITPGSGVAYNQQAHFADFIYNLNVASNAIQFATRIAYGNWIIVDQGAANVIESLPGTMFQAAPRPEYAMGLHYIGLLMGKFRVYKWLYLSALPGVSAYGNLLMGWKGTEPWDAGFVLAPQHQLYTTDQITLEGFVSRRGFATRNATKVINPNVFRRINLSA
;
A
#
# COMPACT_ATOMS: atom_id res chain seq x y z
N MET A 1 21.98 29.14 28.57
CA MET A 1 22.10 29.19 27.10
C MET A 1 21.77 27.79 26.59
N ARG A 2 20.53 27.56 26.12
CA ARG A 2 20.03 26.24 25.71
C ARG A 2 20.57 25.98 24.29
N ALA A 3 21.41 24.97 24.11
CA ALA A 3 21.93 24.61 22.80
C ALA A 3 20.77 24.33 21.83
N PRO A 4 20.88 24.73 20.54
CA PRO A 4 19.83 24.49 19.56
C PRO A 4 19.67 22.97 19.40
N ALA A 5 18.43 22.49 19.49
CA ALA A 5 18.11 21.11 19.18
C ALA A 5 18.35 20.91 17.67
N GLU A 6 19.32 20.08 17.30
CA GLU A 6 19.49 19.65 15.92
C GLU A 6 18.24 18.88 15.50
N SER A 7 17.42 19.54 14.68
CA SER A 7 16.21 18.98 14.09
C SER A 7 16.61 18.09 12.92
N ALA A 8 16.40 16.78 13.05
CA ALA A 8 16.52 15.86 11.93
C ALA A 8 15.30 16.02 11.01
N VAL A 9 15.52 16.56 9.81
CA VAL A 9 14.47 16.71 8.78
C VAL A 9 14.21 15.36 8.13
N ILE A 10 13.07 14.75 8.44
CA ILE A 10 12.64 13.49 7.85
C ILE A 10 11.90 13.78 6.55
N ARG A 11 12.40 13.24 5.43
CA ARG A 11 11.79 13.33 4.10
C ARG A 11 11.16 11.98 3.76
N SER A 12 9.84 11.93 3.63
CA SER A 12 9.13 10.74 3.15
C SER A 12 8.82 10.95 1.67
N ALA A 13 9.31 10.05 0.81
CA ALA A 13 8.97 10.06 -0.62
C ALA A 13 7.73 9.19 -0.84
N VAL A 14 6.63 9.81 -1.27
CA VAL A 14 5.50 9.08 -1.87
C VAL A 14 5.82 8.90 -3.35
N THR A 15 5.85 7.66 -3.83
CA THR A 15 6.09 7.37 -5.25
C THR A 15 4.95 7.92 -6.10
N VAL A 16 5.18 9.06 -6.75
CA VAL A 16 4.27 9.63 -7.74
C VAL A 16 4.33 8.76 -8.99
N THR A 17 3.28 7.98 -9.25
CA THR A 17 3.19 7.12 -10.44
C THR A 17 2.10 7.65 -11.34
N ALA A 18 2.36 7.78 -12.65
CA ALA A 18 1.39 8.20 -13.68
C ALA A 18 0.18 7.25 -13.84
N LEU A 19 0.04 6.25 -12.96
CA LEU A 19 -1.07 5.29 -12.94
C LEU A 19 -2.32 5.84 -12.23
N THR A 20 -2.23 6.93 -11.46
CA THR A 20 -3.42 7.52 -10.81
C THR A 20 -4.34 8.26 -11.78
N GLY A 21 -3.89 8.52 -13.01
CA GLY A 21 -4.76 8.91 -14.14
C GLY A 21 -5.32 7.71 -14.92
N LYS A 22 -5.07 6.48 -14.47
CA LYS A 22 -5.34 5.25 -15.24
C LYS A 22 -6.66 4.61 -14.82
N GLN A 23 -7.69 5.06 -15.52
CA GLN A 23 -8.96 4.37 -15.78
C GLN A 23 -8.74 2.81 -15.97
N SER A 24 -9.45 1.90 -15.25
CA SER A 24 -9.16 0.42 -15.11
C SER A 24 -10.35 -0.60 -15.25
N GLY A 25 -10.44 -1.42 -16.35
CA GLY A 25 -11.61 -2.28 -16.86
C GLY A 25 -12.63 -1.79 -18.00
N ASN A 26 -12.27 -1.75 -19.31
CA ASN A 26 -12.88 -0.97 -20.46
C ASN A 26 -12.29 0.44 -20.75
N TYR A 27 -11.00 0.67 -20.52
CA TYR A 27 -10.52 2.02 -20.29
C TYR A 27 -9.51 2.52 -21.32
N ASN A 28 -9.77 3.75 -21.77
CA ASN A 28 -8.93 4.51 -22.67
C ASN A 28 -7.76 5.11 -21.87
N PHE A 29 -6.52 4.90 -22.33
CA PHE A 29 -5.31 5.46 -21.70
C PHE A 29 -5.05 6.92 -22.04
N SER A 30 -5.98 7.54 -22.76
CA SER A 30 -5.95 8.95 -23.12
C SER A 30 -7.13 9.63 -22.44
N ASN A 31 -6.84 10.76 -21.79
CA ASN A 31 -7.84 11.71 -21.30
C ASN A 31 -8.65 12.36 -22.43
N GLU A 32 -8.26 12.13 -23.69
CA GLU A 32 -8.96 12.60 -24.88
C GLU A 32 -10.23 11.82 -25.19
N VAL A 33 -10.49 10.65 -24.60
CA VAL A 33 -11.66 9.83 -24.98
C VAL A 33 -12.81 10.01 -24.00
N ILE A 34 -13.98 10.35 -24.55
CA ILE A 34 -15.23 10.48 -23.80
C ILE A 34 -16.12 9.30 -24.16
N PRO A 35 -16.29 8.32 -23.26
CA PRO A 35 -17.17 7.18 -23.50
C PRO A 35 -18.61 7.46 -23.05
N ASN A 36 -19.55 6.94 -23.83
CA ASN A 36 -20.98 6.81 -23.47
C ASN A 36 -21.63 8.10 -22.94
N GLU A 37 -21.32 9.25 -23.53
CA GLU A 37 -22.03 10.49 -23.23
C GLU A 37 -23.50 10.36 -23.64
N ALA A 38 -24.43 10.66 -22.74
CA ALA A 38 -25.86 10.66 -23.05
C ALA A 38 -26.21 11.92 -23.86
N VAL A 39 -26.75 11.71 -25.06
CA VAL A 39 -27.09 12.79 -25.99
C VAL A 39 -28.60 12.93 -26.10
N THR A 40 -29.11 14.14 -25.87
CA THR A 40 -30.53 14.45 -26.09
C THR A 40 -30.77 14.73 -27.57
N LEU A 41 -31.67 13.98 -28.18
CA LEU A 41 -32.06 14.14 -29.58
C LEU A 41 -33.36 14.93 -29.70
N THR A 42 -33.37 15.93 -30.56
CA THR A 42 -34.56 16.67 -30.98
C THR A 42 -35.01 16.17 -32.35
N LEU A 43 -36.24 15.65 -32.43
CA LEU A 43 -36.87 15.21 -33.68
C LEU A 43 -37.63 16.37 -34.33
N ASN A 44 -37.64 16.43 -35.67
CA ASN A 44 -38.50 17.35 -36.39
C ASN A 44 -39.99 16.93 -36.30
N THR A 45 -40.92 17.86 -36.60
CA THR A 45 -42.38 17.61 -36.53
C THR A 45 -42.85 16.44 -37.41
N ALA A 46 -42.10 16.10 -38.45
CA ALA A 46 -42.38 14.98 -39.35
C ALA A 46 -41.74 13.65 -38.91
N GLY A 47 -40.92 13.64 -37.85
CA GLY A 47 -40.21 12.45 -37.36
C GLY A 47 -39.15 11.90 -38.31
N THR A 48 -38.72 12.64 -39.33
CA THR A 48 -37.79 12.20 -40.38
C THR A 48 -36.34 12.65 -40.15
N SER A 49 -36.09 13.54 -39.18
CA SER A 49 -34.75 14.05 -38.88
C SER A 49 -34.53 14.18 -37.38
N ALA A 50 -33.32 13.80 -36.93
CA ALA A 50 -32.86 13.93 -35.56
C ALA A 50 -31.66 14.88 -35.50
N SER A 51 -31.61 15.73 -34.49
CA SER A 51 -30.49 16.64 -34.23
C SER A 51 -30.14 16.65 -32.75
N GLY A 52 -28.87 16.87 -32.44
CA GLY A 52 -28.36 16.92 -31.08
C GLY A 52 -27.05 17.70 -31.01
N ALA A 53 -26.58 17.91 -29.79
CA ALA A 53 -25.27 18.50 -29.54
C ALA A 53 -24.49 17.61 -28.56
N LEU A 54 -23.23 17.35 -28.90
CA LEU A 54 -22.24 16.76 -28.01
C LEU A 54 -21.69 17.86 -27.07
N ALA A 55 -21.29 17.49 -25.86
CA ALA A 55 -20.67 18.40 -24.93
C ALA A 55 -19.43 19.07 -25.55
N VAL A 56 -19.34 20.39 -25.40
CA VAL A 56 -18.19 21.15 -25.88
C VAL A 56 -17.14 21.15 -24.77
N HIS A 57 -15.99 20.55 -25.06
CA HIS A 57 -14.84 20.54 -24.16
C HIS A 57 -13.91 21.70 -24.47
N SER A 58 -13.23 22.21 -23.44
CA SER A 58 -12.25 23.27 -23.62
C SER A 58 -11.05 22.70 -24.39
N GLY A 59 -10.60 23.38 -25.45
CA GLY A 59 -9.51 22.90 -26.33
C GLY A 59 -10.01 22.26 -27.62
N GLY A 60 -9.52 22.78 -28.75
CA GLY A 60 -9.48 22.20 -30.10
C GLY A 60 -10.71 21.53 -30.75
N GLY A 61 -11.86 21.47 -30.07
CA GLY A 61 -13.05 20.74 -30.50
C GLY A 61 -12.89 19.21 -30.47
N ILE A 62 -13.90 18.54 -31.03
CA ILE A 62 -13.95 17.10 -31.24
C ILE A 62 -13.04 16.73 -32.42
N ARG A 63 -12.28 15.64 -32.30
CA ARG A 63 -11.41 15.16 -33.37
C ARG A 63 -12.25 14.57 -34.52
N PRO A 64 -12.12 15.08 -35.76
CA PRO A 64 -12.88 14.56 -36.90
C PRO A 64 -12.61 13.06 -37.12
N GLY A 65 -13.67 12.32 -37.48
CA GLY A 65 -13.63 10.89 -37.79
C GLY A 65 -13.61 9.98 -36.55
N THR A 66 -13.75 10.54 -35.34
CA THR A 66 -13.72 9.75 -34.10
C THR A 66 -15.08 9.60 -33.42
N VAL A 67 -16.11 10.30 -33.93
CA VAL A 67 -17.44 10.29 -33.33
C VAL A 67 -18.20 9.03 -33.75
N SER A 68 -18.66 8.28 -32.76
CA SER A 68 -19.61 7.18 -32.93
C SER A 68 -20.80 7.40 -32.01
N ILE A 69 -21.99 7.49 -32.58
CA ILE A 69 -23.25 7.68 -31.85
C ILE A 69 -24.07 6.41 -32.00
N ALA A 70 -24.31 5.70 -30.90
CA ALA A 70 -25.30 4.63 -30.87
C ALA A 70 -26.67 5.25 -30.63
N VAL A 71 -27.64 4.96 -31.48
CA VAL A 71 -28.99 5.49 -31.39
C VAL A 71 -29.99 4.34 -31.35
N THR A 72 -30.95 4.42 -30.44
CA THR A 72 -32.10 3.52 -30.40
C THR A 72 -33.33 4.34 -30.77
N PHE A 73 -34.03 3.92 -31.82
CA PHE A 73 -35.24 4.55 -32.32
C PHE A 73 -36.45 3.66 -32.04
N ASP A 74 -37.56 4.26 -31.61
CA ASP A 74 -38.86 3.59 -31.58
C ASP A 74 -39.67 4.00 -32.84
N LEU A 75 -40.10 2.99 -33.60
CA LEU A 75 -40.88 3.18 -34.82
C LEU A 75 -42.32 3.62 -34.50
N SER A 76 -42.85 4.60 -35.24
CA SER A 76 -44.21 5.11 -34.99
C SER A 76 -45.34 4.15 -35.40
N THR A 77 -45.04 3.11 -36.18
CA THR A 77 -46.02 2.19 -36.79
C THR A 77 -45.92 0.74 -36.31
N ALA A 78 -44.92 0.41 -35.50
CA ALA A 78 -44.74 -0.93 -34.93
C ALA A 78 -44.03 -0.83 -33.57
N SER A 79 -44.48 -1.63 -32.59
CA SER A 79 -43.93 -1.73 -31.23
C SER A 79 -42.54 -2.40 -31.19
N SER A 80 -41.63 -1.98 -32.07
CA SER A 80 -40.29 -2.55 -32.25
C SER A 80 -39.25 -1.43 -32.19
N SER A 81 -38.31 -1.54 -31.26
CA SER A 81 -37.15 -0.64 -31.16
C SER A 81 -36.06 -1.09 -32.14
N VAL A 82 -35.55 -0.17 -32.95
CA VAL A 82 -34.43 -0.43 -33.87
C VAL A 82 -33.20 0.31 -33.38
N ALA A 83 -32.14 -0.44 -33.09
CA ALA A 83 -30.83 0.13 -32.79
C ALA A 83 -30.03 0.36 -34.07
N GLY A 84 -29.34 1.50 -34.14
CA GLY A 84 -28.42 1.86 -35.21
C GLY A 84 -27.18 2.56 -34.67
N THR A 85 -26.10 2.55 -35.45
CA THR A 85 -24.89 3.32 -35.17
C THR A 85 -24.67 4.36 -36.26
N LEU A 86 -24.37 5.58 -35.84
CA LEU A 86 -23.93 6.68 -36.68
C LEU A 86 -22.44 6.86 -36.48
N GLN A 87 -21.67 6.73 -37.55
CA GLN A 87 -20.23 6.89 -37.52
C GLN A 87 -19.84 8.08 -38.38
N ASP A 88 -19.03 8.97 -37.81
CA ASP A 88 -18.45 10.11 -38.51
C ASP A 88 -17.46 9.63 -39.59
N ASN A 89 -17.56 10.20 -40.79
CA ASN A 89 -16.68 9.91 -41.91
C ASN A 89 -15.42 10.79 -41.95
N GLY A 90 -15.26 11.71 -40.99
CA GLY A 90 -14.11 12.61 -40.89
C GLY A 90 -14.10 13.76 -41.91
N GLN A 91 -15.16 13.90 -42.71
CA GLN A 91 -15.38 14.97 -43.69
C GLN A 91 -16.65 15.79 -43.36
N GLY A 92 -17.14 15.70 -42.12
CA GLY A 92 -18.32 16.43 -41.64
C GLY A 92 -19.66 15.77 -41.96
N GLY A 93 -19.66 14.51 -42.43
CA GLY A 93 -20.86 13.71 -42.68
C GLY A 93 -20.90 12.44 -41.84
N GLN A 94 -22.06 11.77 -41.82
CA GLN A 94 -22.30 10.56 -41.04
C GLN A 94 -22.72 9.39 -41.91
N THR A 95 -22.15 8.23 -41.64
CA THR A 95 -22.61 6.93 -42.15
C THR A 95 -23.50 6.28 -41.11
N ALA A 96 -24.71 5.86 -41.52
CA ALA A 96 -25.66 5.18 -40.65
C ALA A 96 -25.71 3.67 -40.95
N ARG A 97 -25.69 2.85 -39.91
CA ARG A 97 -25.80 1.40 -40.02
C ARG A 97 -26.80 0.86 -39.01
N ARG A 98 -27.65 -0.07 -39.43
CA ARG A 98 -28.60 -0.75 -38.54
C ARG A 98 -27.87 -1.84 -37.75
N THR A 99 -28.04 -1.89 -36.43
CA THR A 99 -27.30 -2.80 -35.55
C THR A 99 -27.87 -4.22 -35.57
N ASP A 100 -29.16 -4.39 -35.83
CA ASP A 100 -29.84 -5.70 -35.87
C ASP A 100 -29.49 -6.56 -37.11
N THR A 101 -29.31 -5.91 -38.26
CA THR A 101 -29.11 -6.56 -39.58
C THR A 101 -27.72 -6.30 -40.13
N GLY A 102 -26.99 -5.31 -39.56
CA GLY A 102 -25.72 -4.85 -40.10
C GLY A 102 -25.84 -4.19 -41.48
N ALA A 103 -27.04 -3.86 -41.94
CA ALA A 103 -27.27 -3.23 -43.24
C ALA A 103 -26.98 -1.72 -43.18
N ALA A 104 -26.41 -1.18 -44.25
CA ALA A 104 -26.23 0.26 -44.40
C ALA A 104 -27.60 0.94 -44.61
N LEU A 105 -27.85 2.03 -43.89
CA LEU A 105 -29.05 2.84 -44.05
C LEU A 105 -28.74 4.01 -44.99
N THR A 106 -29.66 4.30 -45.92
CA THR A 106 -29.50 5.42 -46.86
C THR A 106 -29.75 6.73 -46.12
N VAL A 107 -28.67 7.48 -45.88
CA VAL A 107 -28.69 8.80 -45.25
C VAL A 107 -29.00 9.85 -46.32
N ALA A 108 -30.09 10.59 -46.16
CA ALA A 108 -30.52 11.63 -47.10
C ALA A 108 -29.68 12.91 -46.94
N ALA A 109 -29.40 13.27 -45.69
CA ALA A 109 -28.55 14.39 -45.31
C ALA A 109 -27.96 14.12 -43.92
N SER A 110 -26.70 14.49 -43.71
CA SER A 110 -26.07 14.47 -42.39
C SER A 110 -25.01 15.54 -42.27
N ALA A 111 -24.85 16.09 -41.07
CA ALA A 111 -23.80 17.03 -40.75
C ALA A 111 -23.26 16.77 -39.33
N ILE A 112 -21.95 16.89 -39.13
CA ILE A 112 -21.31 17.00 -37.81
C ILE A 112 -20.39 18.22 -37.83
N ASN A 113 -20.62 19.15 -36.91
CA ASN A 113 -19.70 20.23 -36.64
C ASN A 113 -18.77 19.83 -35.49
N CYS A 114 -17.52 19.50 -35.84
CA CYS A 114 -16.50 19.08 -34.87
C CYS A 114 -16.05 20.20 -33.91
N MET A 115 -16.33 21.47 -34.22
CA MET A 115 -15.99 22.61 -33.35
C MET A 115 -17.07 22.88 -32.30
N THR A 116 -18.34 22.72 -32.66
CA THR A 116 -19.47 23.04 -31.77
C THR A 116 -20.18 21.81 -31.21
N GLY A 117 -19.79 20.61 -31.64
CA GLY A 117 -20.43 19.35 -31.24
C GLY A 117 -21.83 19.14 -31.81
N ALA A 118 -22.36 20.09 -32.60
CA ALA A 118 -23.69 20.00 -33.18
C ALA A 118 -23.73 18.98 -34.32
N PHE A 119 -24.75 18.13 -34.33
CA PHE A 119 -24.97 17.18 -35.41
C PHE A 119 -26.44 17.06 -35.81
N SER A 120 -26.67 16.72 -37.07
CA SER A 120 -28.00 16.45 -37.62
C SER A 120 -27.94 15.27 -38.58
N ILE A 121 -29.03 14.51 -38.62
CA ILE A 121 -29.21 13.38 -39.54
C ILE A 121 -30.65 13.27 -40.02
N THR A 122 -30.81 13.00 -41.31
CA THR A 122 -32.08 12.72 -41.99
C THR A 122 -31.97 11.36 -42.66
N ILE A 123 -32.85 10.44 -42.30
CA ILE A 123 -32.91 9.07 -42.85
C ILE A 123 -34.16 8.96 -43.72
N THR A 124 -34.02 8.39 -44.93
CA THR A 124 -35.15 8.22 -45.84
C THR A 124 -35.95 6.97 -45.49
N GLY A 125 -37.26 7.12 -45.26
CA GLY A 125 -38.21 5.99 -45.25
C GLY A 125 -38.84 5.63 -43.92
N ASP A 126 -38.36 6.15 -42.78
CA ASP A 126 -38.89 5.86 -41.45
C ASP A 126 -39.29 7.14 -40.71
N ALA A 127 -40.41 7.09 -39.97
CA ALA A 127 -40.85 8.13 -39.05
C ALA A 127 -40.58 7.68 -37.60
N PHE A 128 -39.77 8.45 -36.88
CA PHE A 128 -39.35 8.18 -35.50
C PHE A 128 -40.35 8.78 -34.51
N ALA A 129 -40.78 8.00 -33.51
CA ALA A 129 -41.65 8.47 -32.42
C ALA A 129 -40.84 8.99 -31.21
N SER A 130 -39.75 8.29 -30.87
CA SER A 130 -38.78 8.65 -29.83
C SER A 130 -37.39 8.15 -30.21
N ALA A 131 -36.35 8.85 -29.74
CA ALA A 131 -34.97 8.48 -29.97
C ALA A 131 -34.11 8.75 -28.73
N SER A 132 -33.23 7.81 -28.39
CA SER A 132 -32.21 7.97 -27.35
C SER A 132 -30.84 7.67 -27.95
N ALA A 133 -29.82 8.44 -27.56
CA ALA A 133 -28.48 8.29 -28.11
C ALA A 133 -27.39 8.33 -27.04
N THR A 134 -26.36 7.51 -27.25
CA THR A 134 -25.10 7.59 -26.52
C THR A 134 -23.95 7.79 -27.50
N ALA A 135 -23.08 8.75 -27.22
CA ALA A 135 -21.96 9.09 -28.08
C ALA A 135 -20.63 8.69 -27.43
N THR A 136 -19.70 8.24 -28.26
CA THR A 136 -18.29 8.04 -27.90
C THR A 136 -17.43 8.78 -28.92
N TYR A 137 -16.56 9.68 -28.46
CA TYR A 137 -15.71 10.48 -29.34
C TYR A 137 -14.40 10.88 -28.66
N ARG A 138 -13.46 11.43 -29.45
CA ARG A 138 -12.20 11.98 -28.94
C ARG A 138 -12.20 13.51 -29.01
N VAL A 139 -11.68 14.17 -27.98
CA VAL A 139 -11.49 15.62 -27.92
C VAL A 139 -10.02 15.98 -28.11
N ASN A 140 -9.75 17.12 -28.72
CA ASN A 140 -8.40 17.66 -28.84
C ASN A 140 -8.06 18.47 -27.58
N LEU A 141 -7.19 17.98 -26.71
CA LEU A 141 -6.80 18.71 -25.49
C LEU A 141 -5.76 19.81 -25.71
N GLU A 142 -5.39 20.13 -26.96
CA GLU A 142 -4.45 21.22 -27.25
C GLU A 142 -5.02 22.57 -26.81
N GLY A 143 -4.37 23.22 -25.84
CA GLY A 143 -4.83 24.49 -25.24
C GLY A 143 -5.99 24.35 -24.25
N SER A 144 -6.33 23.12 -23.83
CA SER A 144 -7.36 22.85 -22.82
C SER A 144 -6.85 23.13 -21.40
N SER A 145 -7.71 23.69 -20.54
CA SER A 145 -7.45 23.77 -19.09
C SER A 145 -7.70 22.42 -18.38
N ASP A 146 -8.23 21.43 -19.09
CA ASP A 146 -8.64 20.12 -18.56
C ASP A 146 -7.51 19.07 -18.66
N ILE A 147 -6.26 19.52 -18.81
CA ILE A 147 -5.08 18.66 -18.81
C ILE A 147 -4.79 18.22 -17.35
N PRO A 148 -4.66 16.92 -17.05
CA PRO A 148 -4.36 16.46 -15.70
C PRO A 148 -2.97 16.92 -15.27
N GLU A 149 -2.93 17.65 -14.16
CA GLU A 149 -1.70 18.15 -13.56
C GLU A 149 -1.21 17.22 -12.44
N VAL A 150 0.11 17.20 -12.21
CA VAL A 150 0.74 16.49 -11.08
C VAL A 150 1.41 17.53 -10.20
N ASP A 151 0.81 17.78 -9.03
CA ASP A 151 1.40 18.66 -8.00
C ASP A 151 2.28 17.85 -7.03
N VAL A 152 3.41 18.43 -6.62
CA VAL A 152 4.38 17.80 -5.72
C VAL A 152 4.56 18.68 -4.49
N GLN A 153 4.08 18.20 -3.35
CA GLN A 153 4.18 18.90 -2.07
C GLN A 153 5.21 18.24 -1.16
N ILE A 154 6.06 19.06 -0.54
CA ILE A 154 7.07 18.61 0.43
C ILE A 154 6.57 18.95 1.83
N THR A 155 6.35 17.93 2.66
CA THR A 155 6.02 18.09 4.08
C THR A 155 7.21 17.69 4.95
N THR A 156 7.44 18.43 6.03
CA THR A 156 8.49 18.14 7.01
C THR A 156 7.89 17.61 8.28
N SER A 157 8.48 16.58 8.87
CA SER A 157 8.10 16.09 10.19
C SER A 157 9.31 16.13 11.12
N THR A 158 9.14 16.70 12.31
CA THR A 158 10.19 16.79 13.32
C THR A 158 10.03 15.67 14.35
N VAL A 159 11.11 15.36 15.07
CA VAL A 159 11.10 14.44 16.22
C VAL A 159 11.83 15.12 17.36
N GLU A 160 11.29 15.01 18.58
CA GLU A 160 11.93 15.50 19.79
C GLU A 160 12.46 14.34 20.62
N THR A 161 13.57 14.59 21.28
CA THR A 161 14.26 13.60 22.10
C THR A 161 13.61 13.49 23.48
N GLU A 162 13.33 12.28 23.93
CA GLU A 162 12.89 11.99 25.28
C GLU A 162 14.06 11.55 26.16
N ARG A 163 14.02 11.93 27.43
CA ARG A 163 14.98 11.43 28.44
C ARG A 163 14.41 10.18 29.09
N ARG A 164 15.21 9.12 29.13
CA ARG A 164 14.90 7.89 29.87
C ARG A 164 15.98 7.68 30.91
N ALA A 165 15.61 7.67 32.18
CA ALA A 165 16.54 7.54 33.28
C ALA A 165 16.06 6.47 34.26
N ILE A 166 16.97 5.59 34.67
CA ILE A 166 16.73 4.55 35.67
C ILE A 166 17.76 4.74 36.78
N LYS A 167 17.31 4.61 38.03
CA LYS A 167 18.18 4.69 39.20
C LYS A 167 18.22 3.33 39.89
N LEU A 168 19.43 2.82 40.09
CA LEU A 168 19.70 1.56 40.76
C LEU A 168 20.13 1.80 42.20
N ARG A 169 19.68 0.91 43.07
CA ARG A 169 20.07 0.84 44.48
C ARG A 169 20.33 -0.64 44.80
N TYR A 170 21.57 -0.99 45.08
CA TYR A 170 21.96 -2.36 45.43
C TYR A 170 23.01 -2.37 46.55
N SER A 171 23.00 -3.41 47.38
CA SER A 171 24.05 -3.63 48.39
C SER A 171 25.30 -4.18 47.72
N ARG A 172 26.48 -3.86 48.24
CA ARG A 172 27.73 -4.46 47.75
C ARG A 172 27.72 -5.98 47.89
N GLU A 173 27.20 -6.48 49.02
CA GLU A 173 27.06 -7.92 49.30
C GLU A 173 26.17 -8.61 48.27
N ALA A 174 25.02 -8.02 47.95
CA ALA A 174 24.12 -8.59 46.95
C ALA A 174 24.74 -8.66 45.53
N ALA A 175 25.66 -7.75 45.21
CA ALA A 175 26.39 -7.81 43.94
C ALA A 175 27.46 -8.91 43.94
N ASP A 176 28.16 -9.09 45.06
CA ASP A 176 29.17 -10.13 45.21
C ASP A 176 28.49 -11.53 45.28
N ASP A 177 27.33 -11.66 45.93
CA ASP A 177 26.51 -12.89 45.97
C ASP A 177 26.02 -13.28 44.57
N VAL A 178 25.50 -12.32 43.79
CA VAL A 178 25.02 -12.61 42.43
C VAL A 178 26.15 -13.02 41.49
N MET A 179 27.33 -12.41 41.63
CA MET A 179 28.50 -12.80 40.86
C MET A 179 28.99 -14.20 41.25
N ALA A 180 28.96 -14.54 42.53
CA ALA A 180 29.38 -15.85 43.02
C ALA A 180 28.44 -16.98 42.58
N GLU A 181 27.12 -16.74 42.61
CA GLU A 181 26.13 -17.77 42.30
C GLU A 181 25.83 -17.88 40.79
N TRP A 182 25.64 -16.74 40.12
CA TRP A 182 25.17 -16.72 38.72
C TRP A 182 26.25 -16.32 37.71
N GLY A 183 27.44 -15.94 38.16
CA GLY A 183 28.57 -15.67 37.26
C GLY A 183 28.40 -14.44 36.36
N PHE A 184 27.40 -13.58 36.62
CA PHE A 184 27.19 -12.34 35.87
C PHE A 184 27.08 -11.11 36.79
N SER A 185 27.53 -9.97 36.26
CA SER A 185 27.40 -8.68 36.96
C SER A 185 25.99 -8.11 36.77
N LEU A 186 25.39 -7.61 37.86
CA LEU A 186 24.06 -6.99 37.85
C LEU A 186 23.99 -5.69 37.03
N GLU A 187 25.09 -4.94 36.96
CA GLU A 187 25.11 -3.61 36.33
C GLU A 187 24.91 -3.64 34.80
N PRO A 188 25.63 -4.46 34.02
CA PRO A 188 25.43 -4.51 32.57
C PRO A 188 24.08 -5.12 32.15
N THR A 189 23.52 -6.02 32.94
CA THR A 189 22.30 -6.76 32.57
C THR A 189 21.04 -5.87 32.62
N ILE A 190 21.00 -4.86 33.49
CA ILE A 190 19.83 -3.97 33.65
C ILE A 190 19.77 -2.85 32.57
N ILE A 191 20.79 -2.74 31.72
CA ILE A 191 20.93 -1.64 30.75
C ILE A 191 20.21 -1.94 29.40
N GLN A 192 19.68 -3.14 29.18
CA GLN A 192 19.24 -3.61 27.85
C GLN A 192 17.83 -3.18 27.37
N GLY A 193 17.36 -1.98 27.69
CA GLY A 193 15.95 -1.59 27.47
C GLY A 193 15.56 -0.97 26.11
N ILE A 194 16.50 -0.51 25.29
CA ILE A 194 16.19 0.32 24.11
C ILE A 194 15.64 -0.50 22.94
N ALA A 195 16.24 -1.66 22.67
CA ALA A 195 15.81 -2.52 21.55
C ALA A 195 14.37 -3.00 21.73
N ALA A 196 14.01 -3.41 22.95
CA ALA A 196 12.67 -3.84 23.32
C ALA A 196 11.61 -2.77 23.01
N GLN A 197 11.90 -1.52 23.37
CA GLN A 197 11.00 -0.41 23.10
C GLN A 197 10.82 -0.16 21.59
N CYS A 198 11.91 -0.16 20.83
CA CYS A 198 11.84 0.07 19.38
C CYS A 198 10.94 -0.98 18.71
N ILE A 199 11.08 -2.24 19.11
CA ILE A 199 10.24 -3.34 18.61
C ILE A 199 8.78 -3.13 19.04
N ALA A 200 8.54 -2.68 20.28
CA ALA A 200 7.20 -2.43 20.77
C ALA A 200 6.47 -1.30 20.04
N GLU A 201 7.17 -0.21 19.74
CA GLU A 201 6.61 0.88 18.93
C GLU A 201 6.33 0.41 17.50
N MET A 202 7.30 -0.26 16.85
CA MET A 202 7.08 -0.84 15.52
C MET A 202 5.88 -1.79 15.50
N TRP A 203 5.74 -2.61 16.56
CA TRP A 203 4.63 -3.53 16.71
C TRP A 203 3.33 -2.75 16.63
N VAL A 204 3.07 -1.78 17.52
CA VAL A 204 1.81 -1.02 17.59
C VAL A 204 1.34 -0.49 16.24
N TYR A 205 2.25 0.02 15.41
CA TYR A 205 1.92 0.57 14.09
C TYR A 205 1.80 -0.48 12.96
N ALA A 206 2.33 -1.69 13.15
CA ALA A 206 2.25 -2.76 12.17
C ALA A 206 0.84 -3.37 12.11
N THR A 207 0.30 -3.51 10.89
CA THR A 207 -0.99 -4.15 10.62
C THR A 207 -0.83 -5.64 10.41
N VAL A 208 -1.87 -6.43 10.73
CA VAL A 208 -1.87 -7.88 10.51
C VAL A 208 -2.07 -8.15 9.02
N ALA A 209 -1.12 -8.85 8.39
CA ALA A 209 -1.17 -9.21 6.97
C ALA A 209 -1.83 -10.58 6.74
N SER A 210 -1.54 -11.55 7.59
CA SER A 210 -2.10 -12.89 7.50
C SER A 210 -2.05 -13.61 8.85
N THR A 211 -2.82 -14.70 8.94
CA THR A 211 -2.84 -15.61 10.09
C THR A 211 -2.56 -17.02 9.59
N PHE A 212 -1.63 -17.73 10.23
CA PHE A 212 -1.30 -19.11 9.88
C PHE A 212 -1.74 -20.06 11.01
N SER A 213 -2.53 -21.08 10.68
CA SER A 213 -2.91 -22.11 11.63
C SER A 213 -1.81 -23.16 11.75
N ILE A 214 -1.35 -23.44 12.97
CA ILE A 214 -0.33 -24.46 13.24
C ILE A 214 -0.90 -25.88 13.16
N THR A 215 -2.23 -26.03 13.26
CA THR A 215 -2.91 -27.31 13.14
C THR A 215 -3.44 -27.47 11.71
N PRO A 216 -3.23 -28.61 11.05
CA PRO A 216 -3.85 -28.87 9.75
C PRO A 216 -5.37 -28.94 9.86
N GLY A 217 -6.07 -28.63 8.76
CA GLY A 217 -7.51 -28.86 8.66
C GLY A 217 -7.87 -30.35 8.83
N SER A 218 -9.02 -30.63 9.45
CA SER A 218 -9.51 -31.99 9.68
C SER A 218 -9.63 -32.77 8.35
N GLY A 219 -9.02 -33.96 8.28
CA GLY A 219 -9.16 -34.90 7.15
C GLY A 219 -8.05 -34.87 6.09
N VAL A 220 -6.98 -34.08 6.27
CA VAL A 220 -5.83 -34.05 5.35
C VAL A 220 -4.73 -34.99 5.82
N ALA A 221 -4.13 -35.77 4.90
CA ALA A 221 -2.95 -36.58 5.19
C ALA A 221 -1.81 -35.68 5.70
N TYR A 222 -1.44 -35.84 6.97
CA TYR A 222 -0.60 -34.87 7.67
C TYR A 222 0.88 -35.20 7.54
N ASN A 223 1.62 -34.31 6.89
CA ASN A 223 3.05 -34.20 7.04
C ASN A 223 3.35 -32.84 7.70
N GLN A 224 3.75 -32.87 8.97
CA GLN A 224 4.05 -31.68 9.76
C GLN A 224 5.09 -30.77 9.08
N GLN A 225 6.09 -31.37 8.45
CA GLN A 225 7.15 -30.64 7.74
C GLN A 225 6.60 -29.90 6.52
N ALA A 226 5.68 -30.51 5.79
CA ALA A 226 5.04 -29.90 4.63
C ALA A 226 4.09 -28.78 5.04
N HIS A 227 3.31 -28.98 6.11
CA HIS A 227 2.42 -27.95 6.67
C HIS A 227 3.20 -26.71 7.11
N PHE A 228 4.34 -26.89 7.80
CA PHE A 228 5.18 -25.75 8.16
C PHE A 228 5.86 -25.11 6.96
N ALA A 229 6.10 -25.81 5.85
CA ALA A 229 6.58 -25.19 4.63
C ALA A 229 5.54 -24.22 4.01
N ASP A 230 4.23 -24.49 4.17
CA ASP A 230 3.17 -23.56 3.74
C ASP A 230 3.17 -22.23 4.51
N PHE A 231 3.83 -22.18 5.66
CA PHE A 231 4.08 -20.92 6.37
C PHE A 231 4.85 -19.90 5.51
N ILE A 232 5.74 -20.38 4.62
CA ILE A 232 6.50 -19.53 3.70
C ILE A 232 5.58 -18.76 2.75
N TYR A 233 4.45 -19.37 2.34
CA TYR A 233 3.47 -18.67 1.53
C TYR A 233 2.93 -17.43 2.27
N ASN A 234 2.58 -17.58 3.56
CA ASN A 234 2.11 -16.46 4.38
C ASN A 234 3.16 -15.35 4.54
N LEU A 235 4.44 -15.71 4.67
CA LEU A 235 5.53 -14.74 4.67
C LEU A 235 5.64 -13.99 3.34
N ASN A 236 5.48 -14.68 2.21
CA ASN A 236 5.46 -14.04 0.89
C ASN A 236 4.24 -13.13 0.72
N VAL A 237 3.06 -13.51 1.22
CA VAL A 237 1.88 -12.64 1.23
C VAL A 237 2.15 -11.36 2.02
N ALA A 238 2.73 -11.46 3.23
CA ALA A 238 3.07 -10.28 4.02
C ALA A 238 4.13 -9.41 3.33
N SER A 239 5.15 -10.02 2.71
CA SER A 239 6.18 -9.30 1.96
C SER A 239 5.60 -8.57 0.74
N ASN A 240 4.70 -9.21 0.01
CA ASN A 240 3.98 -8.59 -1.11
C ASN A 240 3.03 -7.48 -0.64
N ALA A 241 2.41 -7.62 0.53
CA ALA A 241 1.59 -6.57 1.11
C ALA A 241 2.41 -5.32 1.48
N ILE A 242 3.67 -5.50 1.90
CA ILE A 242 4.64 -4.40 2.09
C ILE A 242 4.98 -3.76 0.74
N GLN A 243 5.31 -4.55 -0.29
CA GLN A 243 5.62 -4.04 -1.62
C GLN A 243 4.44 -3.27 -2.22
N PHE A 244 3.21 -3.76 -2.06
CA PHE A 244 2.04 -3.08 -2.60
C PHE A 244 1.78 -1.75 -1.89
N ALA A 245 1.97 -1.70 -0.57
CA ALA A 245 1.73 -0.49 0.21
C ALA A 245 2.85 0.55 0.05
N THR A 246 4.10 0.13 -0.15
CA THR A 246 5.26 1.04 -0.29
C THR A 246 5.61 1.33 -1.73
N ARG A 247 5.24 0.46 -2.67
CA ARG A 247 5.60 0.46 -4.09
C ARG A 247 7.10 0.38 -4.38
N ILE A 248 7.94 0.14 -3.37
CA ILE A 248 9.40 0.23 -3.50
C ILE A 248 10.06 -1.12 -3.15
N ALA A 249 9.72 -1.72 -2.01
CA ALA A 249 10.47 -2.87 -1.51
C ALA A 249 9.67 -3.97 -0.81
N TYR A 250 10.26 -5.17 -0.86
CA TYR A 250 9.80 -6.40 -0.22
C TYR A 250 10.38 -6.53 1.19
N GLY A 251 9.65 -7.17 2.10
CA GLY A 251 10.16 -7.48 3.45
C GLY A 251 11.48 -8.27 3.41
N ASN A 252 12.44 -7.95 4.29
CA ASN A 252 13.78 -8.57 4.29
C ASN A 252 14.28 -8.97 5.69
N TRP A 253 13.56 -8.63 6.76
CA TRP A 253 13.86 -9.09 8.10
C TRP A 253 12.57 -9.45 8.84
N ILE A 254 12.70 -10.34 9.81
CA ILE A 254 11.60 -10.85 10.62
C ILE A 254 12.07 -10.93 12.07
N ILE A 255 11.24 -10.47 13.00
CA ILE A 255 11.39 -10.67 14.45
C ILE A 255 10.31 -11.65 14.89
N VAL A 256 10.72 -12.69 15.60
CA VAL A 256 9.84 -13.79 16.02
C VAL A 256 9.82 -13.99 17.51
N ASP A 257 8.65 -14.39 17.99
CA ASP A 257 8.44 -14.94 19.32
C ASP A 257 8.88 -16.42 19.40
N GLN A 258 8.90 -17.00 20.60
CA GLN A 258 9.26 -18.41 20.82
C GLN A 258 8.39 -19.38 20.01
N GLY A 259 7.07 -19.21 20.00
CA GLY A 259 6.17 -20.11 19.26
C GLY A 259 6.43 -20.12 17.76
N ALA A 260 6.65 -18.93 17.18
CA ALA A 260 7.01 -18.77 15.78
C ALA A 260 8.44 -19.23 15.46
N ALA A 261 9.38 -19.04 16.39
CA ALA A 261 10.74 -19.56 16.26
C ALA A 261 10.74 -21.08 16.17
N ASN A 262 9.92 -21.78 16.97
CA ASN A 262 9.82 -23.24 16.91
C ASN A 262 9.37 -23.73 15.52
N VAL A 263 8.41 -23.05 14.89
CA VAL A 263 7.97 -23.38 13.52
C VAL A 263 9.11 -23.18 12.53
N ILE A 264 9.82 -22.06 12.59
CA ILE A 264 10.91 -21.74 11.65
C ILE A 264 12.13 -22.67 11.85
N GLU A 265 12.52 -22.93 13.10
CA GLU A 265 13.65 -23.79 13.45
C GLU A 265 13.36 -25.26 13.09
N SER A 266 12.08 -25.66 13.03
CA SER A 266 11.67 -26.99 12.58
C SER A 266 11.70 -27.19 11.05
N LEU A 267 11.86 -26.13 10.26
CA LEU A 267 11.91 -26.22 8.80
C LEU A 267 13.15 -26.97 8.31
N PRO A 268 13.11 -27.59 7.11
CA PRO A 268 14.26 -28.26 6.54
C PRO A 268 15.45 -27.28 6.39
N GLY A 269 16.68 -27.78 6.58
CA GLY A 269 17.89 -26.95 6.48
C GLY A 269 18.16 -26.33 5.10
N THR A 270 17.48 -26.81 4.06
CA THR A 270 17.47 -26.18 2.72
C THR A 270 16.68 -24.87 2.70
N MET A 271 15.71 -24.72 3.59
CA MET A 271 14.85 -23.54 3.71
C MET A 271 15.34 -22.61 4.82
N PHE A 272 15.81 -23.14 5.95
CA PHE A 272 16.32 -22.34 7.06
C PHE A 272 17.80 -22.63 7.33
N GLN A 273 18.65 -21.62 7.12
CA GLN A 273 20.06 -21.68 7.45
C GLN A 273 20.28 -21.10 8.84
N ALA A 274 20.42 -21.98 9.83
CA ALA A 274 20.65 -21.59 11.22
C ALA A 274 22.01 -20.91 11.40
N ALA A 275 22.03 -19.84 12.20
CA ALA A 275 23.25 -19.19 12.66
C ALA A 275 23.77 -19.85 13.96
N PRO A 276 25.04 -19.68 14.32
CA PRO A 276 25.57 -20.17 15.60
C PRO A 276 24.73 -19.63 16.76
N ARG A 277 24.19 -20.54 17.58
CA ARG A 277 23.36 -20.17 18.72
C ARG A 277 24.26 -19.69 19.87
N PRO A 278 24.04 -18.47 20.41
CA PRO A 278 24.74 -18.08 21.63
C PRO A 278 24.26 -18.95 22.81
N GLU A 279 25.21 -19.38 23.66
CA GLU A 279 24.91 -20.16 24.88
C GLU A 279 24.06 -19.36 25.87
N TYR A 280 24.30 -18.04 25.93
CA TYR A 280 23.54 -17.09 26.74
C TYR A 280 22.95 -15.99 25.85
N ALA A 281 21.67 -16.11 25.53
CA ALA A 281 20.95 -15.17 24.68
C ALA A 281 19.94 -14.36 25.52
N MET A 282 20.41 -13.30 26.18
CA MET A 282 19.54 -12.31 26.79
C MET A 282 19.22 -11.23 25.75
N GLY A 283 17.94 -11.12 25.37
CA GLY A 283 17.47 -10.11 24.42
C GLY A 283 17.37 -10.56 22.96
N LEU A 284 17.32 -9.58 22.06
CA LEU A 284 17.19 -9.80 20.61
C LEU A 284 18.49 -10.41 20.06
N HIS A 285 18.40 -11.56 19.41
CA HIS A 285 19.54 -12.20 18.77
C HIS A 285 19.16 -12.76 17.40
N TYR A 286 20.16 -12.86 16.51
CA TYR A 286 20.00 -13.42 15.17
C TYR A 286 20.00 -14.95 15.24
N ILE A 287 19.03 -15.60 14.58
CA ILE A 287 18.90 -17.05 14.59
C ILE A 287 19.21 -17.70 13.24
N GLY A 288 19.15 -16.94 12.14
CA GLY A 288 19.46 -17.49 10.82
C GLY A 288 18.80 -16.76 9.66
N LEU A 289 19.07 -17.30 8.47
CA LEU A 289 18.56 -16.79 7.20
C LEU A 289 17.51 -17.76 6.64
N LEU A 290 16.31 -17.25 6.42
CA LEU A 290 15.21 -18.01 5.84
C LEU A 290 15.14 -17.78 4.33
N MET A 291 15.16 -18.86 3.57
CA MET A 291 15.16 -18.91 2.10
C MET A 291 16.21 -18.05 1.41
N GLY A 292 17.32 -17.74 2.09
CA GLY A 292 18.33 -16.82 1.56
C GLY A 292 17.89 -15.35 1.49
N LYS A 293 16.69 -15.01 1.99
CA LYS A 293 16.03 -13.70 1.78
C LYS A 293 15.71 -12.98 3.08
N PHE A 294 15.14 -13.67 4.06
CA PHE A 294 14.68 -13.06 5.30
C PHE A 294 15.66 -13.31 6.44
N ARG A 295 16.18 -12.24 7.03
CA ARG A 295 17.00 -12.31 8.24
C ARG A 295 16.09 -12.48 9.45
N VAL A 296 16.23 -13.57 10.19
CA VAL A 296 15.34 -13.89 11.31
C VAL A 296 16.03 -13.59 12.63
N TYR A 297 15.34 -12.83 13.48
CA TYR A 297 15.77 -12.49 14.83
C TYR A 297 14.74 -12.99 15.84
N LYS A 298 15.20 -13.47 16.98
CA LYS A 298 14.35 -14.01 18.05
C LYS A 298 14.32 -13.06 19.23
N TRP A 299 13.11 -12.78 19.72
CA TRP A 299 12.89 -11.98 20.92
C TRP A 299 11.71 -12.52 21.71
N LEU A 300 12.00 -13.08 22.89
CA LEU A 300 11.03 -13.80 23.72
C LEU A 300 9.88 -12.92 24.25
N TYR A 301 10.14 -11.64 24.42
CA TYR A 301 9.15 -10.72 24.98
C TYR A 301 8.12 -10.24 23.95
N LEU A 302 8.20 -10.69 22.69
CA LEU A 302 7.19 -10.36 21.69
C LEU A 302 5.80 -10.90 22.09
N SER A 303 5.76 -12.03 22.81
CA SER A 303 4.55 -12.62 23.41
C SER A 303 3.85 -11.75 24.47
N ALA A 304 4.53 -10.73 25.02
CA ALA A 304 3.99 -9.90 26.08
C ALA A 304 3.33 -8.60 25.58
N LEU A 305 3.29 -8.37 24.26
CA LEU A 305 2.75 -7.15 23.67
C LEU A 305 1.22 -7.19 23.46
N PRO A 306 0.57 -6.02 23.28
CA PRO A 306 -0.86 -5.97 22.99
C PRO A 306 -1.19 -6.50 21.58
N GLY A 307 -2.30 -7.23 21.46
CA GLY A 307 -2.79 -7.77 20.18
C GLY A 307 -2.00 -8.97 19.66
N VAL A 308 -1.40 -9.72 20.58
CA VAL A 308 -0.56 -10.90 20.36
C VAL A 308 -1.41 -12.18 20.43
N SER A 309 -1.12 -13.14 19.56
CA SER A 309 -1.71 -14.48 19.63
C SER A 309 -1.00 -15.38 20.63
N ALA A 310 -1.73 -16.25 21.32
CA ALA A 310 -1.20 -17.19 22.30
C ALA A 310 -0.24 -18.24 21.71
N TYR A 311 -0.33 -18.51 20.40
CA TYR A 311 0.44 -19.57 19.73
C TYR A 311 1.77 -19.10 19.14
N GLY A 312 1.91 -17.80 18.89
CA GLY A 312 3.14 -17.21 18.36
C GLY A 312 2.88 -16.06 17.39
N ASN A 313 3.90 -15.21 17.26
CA ASN A 313 3.79 -13.91 16.63
C ASN A 313 5.05 -13.60 15.84
N LEU A 314 4.88 -12.94 14.70
CA LEU A 314 5.97 -12.46 13.88
C LEU A 314 5.73 -11.00 13.48
N LEU A 315 6.80 -10.22 13.53
CA LEU A 315 6.88 -8.89 12.95
C LEU A 315 7.82 -8.94 11.75
N MET A 316 7.28 -8.73 10.57
CA MET A 316 8.06 -8.57 9.34
C MET A 316 8.22 -7.08 9.04
N GLY A 317 9.41 -6.73 8.55
CA GLY A 317 9.61 -5.41 7.99
C GLY A 317 10.66 -5.38 6.90
N TRP A 318 10.86 -4.18 6.37
CA TRP A 318 11.90 -3.88 5.42
C TRP A 318 12.88 -2.83 5.96
N LYS A 319 14.14 -2.97 5.54
CA LYS A 319 15.22 -2.01 5.78
C LYS A 319 16.13 -1.98 4.55
N GLY A 320 16.26 -0.82 3.93
CA GLY A 320 17.18 -0.58 2.83
C GLY A 320 18.65 -0.46 3.26
N THR A 321 19.50 -0.15 2.29
CA THR A 321 20.94 0.03 2.51
C THR A 321 21.22 1.40 3.14
N GLU A 322 20.47 2.40 2.71
CA GLU A 322 20.58 3.77 3.16
C GLU A 322 19.72 4.04 4.41
N PRO A 323 20.14 4.97 5.29
CA PRO A 323 19.42 5.22 6.54
C PRO A 323 18.06 5.91 6.36
N TRP A 324 17.84 6.61 5.25
CA TRP A 324 16.51 7.17 4.89
C TRP A 324 15.55 6.11 4.39
N ASP A 325 16.05 4.92 4.07
CA ASP A 325 15.29 3.82 3.52
C ASP A 325 14.83 2.86 4.64
N ALA A 326 14.33 3.46 5.73
CA ALA A 326 13.90 2.77 6.93
C ALA A 326 12.55 3.30 7.39
N GLY A 327 11.66 2.39 7.77
CA GLY A 327 10.34 2.75 8.30
C GLY A 327 10.34 3.33 9.71
N PHE A 328 11.45 3.19 10.42
CA PHE A 328 11.61 3.60 11.81
C PHE A 328 13.00 4.18 12.00
N VAL A 329 13.06 5.30 12.71
CA VAL A 329 14.32 5.96 13.06
C VAL A 329 14.47 6.04 14.56
N LEU A 330 15.63 5.60 15.02
CA LEU A 330 16.16 5.85 16.34
C LEU A 330 17.27 6.91 16.21
N ALA A 331 17.04 8.09 16.78
CA ALA A 331 17.99 9.19 16.79
C ALA A 331 18.53 9.38 18.23
N PRO A 332 19.71 8.85 18.57
CA PRO A 332 20.33 9.07 19.88
C PRO A 332 20.92 10.48 19.95
N GLN A 333 20.55 11.26 20.97
CA GLN A 333 21.16 12.57 21.23
C GLN A 333 22.36 12.46 22.17
N HIS A 334 22.23 11.65 23.22
CA HIS A 334 23.35 11.28 24.09
C HIS A 334 23.30 9.77 24.24
N GLN A 335 24.46 9.13 24.01
CA GLN A 335 24.64 7.74 24.38
C GLN A 335 24.51 7.58 25.90
N LEU A 336 24.37 6.33 26.35
CA LEU A 336 24.20 6.00 27.76
C LEU A 336 25.22 6.74 28.63
N TYR A 337 24.73 7.62 29.51
CA TYR A 337 25.55 8.28 30.51
C TYR A 337 25.21 7.74 31.89
N THR A 338 26.25 7.45 32.66
CA THR A 338 26.16 6.93 34.01
C THR A 338 26.59 8.02 34.98
N THR A 339 26.05 7.96 36.19
CA THR A 339 26.57 8.73 37.32
C THR A 339 27.61 7.90 38.05
N ASP A 340 28.57 8.58 38.69
CA ASP A 340 29.52 7.91 39.56
C ASP A 340 28.77 7.15 40.68
N GLN A 341 29.33 6.02 41.08
CA GLN A 341 28.75 5.22 42.14
C GLN A 341 28.95 5.95 43.47
N ILE A 342 27.85 6.20 44.18
CA ILE A 342 27.90 6.78 45.54
C ILE A 342 27.44 5.71 46.52
N THR A 343 28.31 5.38 47.47
CA THR A 343 28.01 4.47 48.57
C THR A 343 27.54 5.27 49.78
N LEU A 344 26.40 4.86 50.36
CA LEU A 344 25.84 5.44 51.58
C LEU A 344 26.45 4.78 52.82
N GLU A 345 26.24 5.39 53.99
CA GLU A 345 26.70 4.89 55.30
C GLU A 345 26.26 3.45 55.64
N GLY A 346 25.20 2.94 54.99
CA GLY A 346 24.72 1.56 55.15
C GLY A 346 25.24 0.57 54.09
N PHE A 347 26.39 0.80 53.46
CA PHE A 347 26.98 -0.04 52.40
C PHE A 347 26.09 -0.28 51.16
N VAL A 348 25.06 0.53 51.00
CA VAL A 348 24.20 0.51 49.81
C VAL A 348 24.74 1.49 48.78
N SER A 349 24.98 0.99 47.57
CA SER A 349 25.43 1.77 46.42
C SER A 349 24.25 2.28 45.60
N ARG A 350 24.37 3.52 45.11
CA ARG A 350 23.44 4.13 44.16
C ARG A 350 24.16 4.48 42.87
N ARG A 351 23.57 4.10 41.74
CA ARG A 351 24.04 4.48 40.40
C ARG A 351 22.84 4.81 39.52
N GLY A 352 22.87 5.97 38.90
CA GLY A 352 21.89 6.39 37.89
C GLY A 352 22.42 6.15 36.49
N PHE A 353 21.53 5.68 35.62
CA PHE A 353 21.75 5.51 34.20
C PHE A 353 20.73 6.36 33.47
N ALA A 354 21.15 7.06 32.43
CA ALA A 354 20.21 7.76 31.58
C ALA A 354 20.65 7.77 30.12
N THR A 355 19.66 7.79 29.24
CA THR A 355 19.80 7.94 27.81
C THR A 355 18.86 9.04 27.36
N ARG A 356 19.20 9.69 26.24
CA ARG A 356 18.32 10.64 25.59
C ARG A 356 18.25 10.31 24.12
N ASN A 357 17.09 9.82 23.70
CA ASN A 357 16.84 9.34 22.34
C ASN A 357 15.48 9.81 21.85
N ALA A 358 15.37 9.95 20.54
CA ALA A 358 14.13 10.17 19.82
C ALA A 358 13.82 8.90 19.03
N THR A 359 12.60 8.40 19.13
CA THR A 359 12.09 7.32 18.28
C THR A 359 10.93 7.83 17.46
N LYS A 360 10.86 7.43 16.18
CA LYS A 360 9.73 7.78 15.32
C LYS A 360 9.53 6.74 14.23
N VAL A 361 8.27 6.32 14.07
CA VAL A 361 7.81 5.61 12.87
C VAL A 361 7.61 6.63 11.76
N ILE A 362 8.37 6.47 10.68
CA ILE A 362 8.30 7.33 9.49
C ILE A 362 7.24 6.80 8.53
N ASN A 363 7.28 5.48 8.31
CA ASN A 363 6.37 4.81 7.40
C ASN A 363 5.84 3.54 8.07
N PRO A 364 4.59 3.53 8.55
CA PRO A 364 4.01 2.32 9.13
C PRO A 364 3.76 1.22 8.08
N ASN A 365 3.70 1.56 6.79
CA ASN A 365 3.39 0.61 5.72
C ASN A 365 4.49 -0.40 5.44
N VAL A 366 5.71 -0.16 5.93
CA VAL A 366 6.82 -1.12 5.79
C VAL A 366 6.76 -2.26 6.80
N PHE A 367 5.86 -2.22 7.78
CA PHE A 367 5.74 -3.23 8.83
C PHE A 367 4.44 -4.03 8.67
N ARG A 368 4.55 -5.35 8.85
CA ARG A 368 3.40 -6.27 8.87
C ARG A 368 3.57 -7.29 9.98
N ARG A 369 2.46 -7.63 10.62
CA ARG A 369 2.39 -8.71 11.61
C ARG A 369 1.81 -9.96 10.97
N ILE A 370 2.30 -11.11 11.40
CA ILE A 370 1.71 -12.41 11.10
C ILE A 370 1.45 -13.09 12.42
N ASN A 371 0.22 -13.55 12.61
CA ASN A 371 -0.20 -14.23 13.83
C ASN A 371 -0.28 -15.74 13.57
N LEU A 372 0.12 -16.54 14.55
CA LEU A 372 -0.12 -17.97 14.53
C LEU A 372 -1.43 -18.28 15.24
N SER A 373 -2.27 -19.17 14.71
CA SER A 373 -3.47 -19.68 15.38
C SER A 373 -3.37 -21.18 15.59
N ALA A 374 -4.21 -21.73 16.46
CA ALA A 374 -4.48 -23.16 16.47
C ALA A 374 -5.19 -23.61 15.19
#